data_AF-A0A2G2F8D6-F1
#
_entry.id   AF-A0A2G2F8D6-F1
#
_cell.length_a   1.000
_cell.length_b   1.000
_cell.length_c   1.000
_cell.angle_alpha   90.00
_cell.angle_beta   90.00
_cell.angle_gamma   90.00
#
_symmetry.space_group_name_H-M   'P 1'
#
loop_
_entity.id
_entity.type
_entity.pdbx_description
1 polymer ?
#
loop_
_entity_poly.entity_id
_entity_poly.type
_entity_poly.pdbx_seq_one_letter_code
_entity_poly.pdbx_strand_id
1 'polypeptide(L)'
;MAKETTNQNTPAQTKIVLDNQKQGWWNSLTDGQRQMIVSLAIFLGISVTALIAIKFASNQVRKVVSNKEENQSFGEDKHATWAKQLKMAFDNDGWWGTDEASIRRVIRELPSKEDFQKVQVSYRRLYEGQNLIKDLTDELKATEFNEMLAILQSKPEKDNGSAAPIYDPYAWAKRLYNAMSIYYAGFIPGTDEEAIQAVFSELPSQAAFADTAQAYQILYGTSLEADLDGDLDWSMDWRAIISQKPNN
;
A
#
# COMPACT_ATOMS: atom_id res chain seq x y z
N MET A 1 -55.89 -0.39 2.14
CA MET A 1 -55.02 -1.32 1.37
C MET A 1 -54.02 -0.49 0.59
N ALA A 2 -52.82 -0.32 1.13
CA ALA A 2 -51.64 0.17 0.40
C ALA A 2 -50.46 -0.55 1.04
N LYS A 3 -49.77 -1.38 0.25
CA LYS A 3 -48.61 -2.15 0.71
C LYS A 3 -47.39 -1.24 0.66
N GLU A 4 -46.70 -1.11 1.79
CA GLU A 4 -45.35 -0.59 1.87
C GLU A 4 -44.40 -1.45 1.02
N THR A 5 -43.66 -0.82 0.12
CA THR A 5 -42.49 -1.41 -0.53
C THR A 5 -41.25 -0.93 0.20
N THR A 6 -40.67 -1.82 1.00
CA THR A 6 -39.38 -1.65 1.67
C THR A 6 -38.27 -1.60 0.60
N ASN A 7 -37.55 -0.48 0.50
CA ASN A 7 -36.31 -0.39 -0.26
C ASN A 7 -35.23 -1.18 0.48
N GLN A 8 -34.81 -2.32 -0.08
CA GLN A 8 -33.63 -3.04 0.42
C GLN A 8 -32.36 -2.35 -0.08
N ASN A 9 -31.65 -1.70 0.84
CA ASN A 9 -30.26 -1.29 0.66
C ASN A 9 -29.42 -2.55 0.43
N THR A 10 -29.08 -2.83 -0.83
CA THR A 10 -28.05 -3.81 -1.17
C THR A 10 -26.69 -3.11 -1.04
N PRO A 11 -25.77 -3.57 -0.17
CA PRO A 11 -24.45 -2.97 -0.08
C PRO A 11 -23.72 -3.13 -1.42
N ALA A 12 -23.05 -2.07 -1.86
CA ALA A 12 -22.28 -2.04 -3.10
C ALA A 12 -21.32 -3.25 -3.16
N GLN A 13 -21.57 -4.16 -4.10
CA GLN A 13 -20.68 -5.28 -4.36
C GLN A 13 -19.45 -4.74 -5.08
N THR A 14 -18.39 -4.42 -4.33
CA THR A 14 -17.08 -4.15 -4.90
C THR A 14 -16.66 -5.38 -5.70
N LYS A 15 -16.60 -5.25 -7.04
CA LYS A 15 -16.17 -6.34 -7.92
C LYS A 15 -14.69 -6.63 -7.64
N ILE A 16 -14.43 -7.71 -6.91
CA ILE A 16 -13.10 -8.27 -6.74
C ILE A 16 -12.64 -8.84 -8.09
N VAL A 17 -11.60 -8.27 -8.70
CA VAL A 17 -10.99 -8.76 -9.95
C VAL A 17 -9.89 -9.76 -9.59
N LEU A 18 -10.01 -11.00 -10.07
CA LEU A 18 -9.07 -12.10 -9.84
C LEU A 18 -8.84 -12.84 -11.17
N ASP A 19 -7.69 -13.51 -11.32
CA ASP A 19 -7.48 -14.42 -12.46
C ASP A 19 -8.43 -15.63 -12.39
N ASN A 20 -8.59 -16.34 -13.51
CA ASN A 20 -9.56 -17.43 -13.64
C ASN A 20 -9.39 -18.55 -12.60
N GLN A 21 -8.16 -18.84 -12.18
CA GLN A 21 -7.88 -19.91 -11.21
C GLN A 21 -8.21 -19.44 -9.79
N LYS A 22 -7.78 -18.23 -9.42
CA LYS A 22 -8.09 -17.58 -8.14
C LYS A 22 -9.60 -17.36 -8.00
N GLN A 23 -10.27 -16.96 -9.08
CA GLN A 23 -11.72 -16.77 -9.15
C GLN A 23 -12.48 -18.10 -9.04
N GLY A 24 -12.01 -19.15 -9.71
CA GLY A 24 -12.58 -20.49 -9.59
C GLY A 24 -12.52 -21.02 -8.16
N TRP A 25 -11.39 -20.83 -7.47
CA TRP A 25 -11.29 -21.18 -6.06
C TRP A 25 -12.18 -20.33 -5.17
N TRP A 26 -12.21 -19.00 -5.34
CA TRP A 26 -13.08 -18.11 -4.57
C TRP A 26 -14.55 -18.52 -4.70
N ASN A 27 -14.97 -18.85 -5.92
CA ASN A 27 -16.32 -19.30 -6.22
C ASN A 27 -16.64 -20.69 -5.63
N SER A 28 -15.64 -21.51 -5.34
CA SER A 28 -15.82 -22.83 -4.70
C SER A 28 -16.05 -22.77 -3.19
N LEU A 29 -15.77 -21.63 -2.55
CA LEU A 29 -15.96 -21.44 -1.11
C LEU A 29 -17.43 -21.24 -0.74
N THR A 30 -17.81 -21.72 0.45
CA THR A 30 -19.11 -21.40 1.07
C THR A 30 -19.18 -19.93 1.49
N ASP A 31 -20.39 -19.40 1.66
CA ASP A 31 -20.59 -18.02 2.10
C ASP A 31 -19.92 -17.74 3.45
N GLY A 32 -19.96 -18.70 4.39
CA GLY A 32 -19.27 -18.57 5.67
C GLY A 32 -17.75 -18.47 5.53
N GLN A 33 -17.15 -19.23 4.61
CA GLN A 33 -15.71 -19.15 4.34
C GLN A 33 -15.32 -17.82 3.68
N ARG A 34 -16.13 -17.31 2.75
CA ARG A 34 -15.90 -15.99 2.15
C ARG A 34 -16.02 -14.87 3.18
N GLN A 35 -17.03 -14.92 4.04
CA GLN A 35 -17.24 -13.94 5.12
C GLN A 35 -16.10 -13.96 6.15
N MET A 36 -15.54 -15.14 6.45
CA MET A 36 -14.35 -15.25 7.29
C MET A 36 -13.15 -14.57 6.63
N ILE A 37 -12.91 -14.79 5.33
CA ILE A 37 -11.80 -14.14 4.60
C ILE A 37 -12.01 -12.62 4.53
N VAL A 38 -13.24 -12.16 4.31
CA VAL A 38 -13.58 -10.73 4.33
C VAL A 38 -13.34 -10.12 5.71
N SER A 39 -13.82 -10.78 6.77
CA SER A 39 -13.61 -10.33 8.15
C SER A 39 -12.13 -10.30 8.52
N LEU A 40 -11.36 -11.29 8.07
CA LEU A 40 -9.92 -11.35 8.26
C LEU A 40 -9.21 -10.22 7.51
N ALA A 41 -9.60 -9.94 6.26
CA ALA A 41 -9.10 -8.81 5.48
C ALA A 41 -9.35 -7.49 6.21
N ILE A 42 -10.59 -7.27 6.68
CA ILE A 42 -10.96 -6.08 7.47
C ILE A 42 -10.11 -5.98 8.75
N PHE A 43 -9.99 -7.06 9.51
CA PHE A 43 -9.25 -7.08 10.77
C PHE A 43 -7.75 -6.81 10.60
N LEU A 44 -7.18 -7.31 9.50
CA LEU A 44 -5.79 -7.11 9.14
C LEU A 44 -5.55 -5.78 8.42
N GLY A 45 -6.61 -5.05 8.05
CA GLY A 45 -6.51 -3.80 7.30
C GLY A 45 -6.07 -3.97 5.85
N ILE A 46 -6.17 -5.18 5.30
CA ILE A 46 -5.71 -5.56 3.95
C ILE A 46 -6.90 -5.85 3.04
N SER A 47 -6.68 -5.79 1.73
CA SER A 47 -7.71 -6.20 0.76
C SER A 47 -7.94 -7.70 0.75
N VAL A 48 -9.18 -8.11 0.41
CA VAL A 48 -9.52 -9.54 0.19
C VAL A 48 -8.65 -10.13 -0.92
N THR A 49 -8.39 -9.39 -2.00
CA THR A 49 -7.50 -9.82 -3.08
C THR A 49 -6.08 -10.12 -2.58
N ALA A 50 -5.55 -9.34 -1.66
CA ALA A 50 -4.24 -9.60 -1.05
C ALA A 50 -4.23 -10.93 -0.27
N LEU A 51 -5.27 -11.23 0.52
CA LEU A 51 -5.38 -12.53 1.20
C LEU A 51 -5.46 -13.71 0.22
N ILE A 52 -6.15 -13.52 -0.91
CA ILE A 52 -6.25 -14.55 -1.95
C ILE A 52 -4.89 -14.75 -2.63
N ALA A 53 -4.13 -13.68 -2.90
CA ALA A 53 -2.78 -13.78 -3.43
C ALA A 53 -1.85 -14.56 -2.48
N ILE A 54 -1.87 -14.27 -1.16
CA ILE A 54 -1.09 -15.01 -0.15
C ILE A 54 -1.34 -16.52 -0.22
N LYS A 55 -2.60 -16.93 -0.38
CA LYS A 55 -2.95 -18.34 -0.50
C LYS A 55 -2.32 -19.01 -1.73
N PHE A 56 -2.25 -18.28 -2.84
CA PHE A 56 -1.80 -18.76 -4.14
C PHE A 56 -0.32 -18.50 -4.43
N ALA A 57 0.39 -17.83 -3.52
CA ALA A 57 1.85 -17.67 -3.59
C ALA A 57 2.53 -18.99 -3.97
N SER A 58 3.39 -18.92 -4.99
CA SER A 58 3.87 -20.06 -5.76
C SER A 58 4.69 -21.07 -4.93
N ASN A 59 4.83 -22.30 -5.44
CA ASN A 59 5.57 -23.40 -4.79
C ASN A 59 7.06 -23.10 -4.50
N GLN A 60 7.65 -22.02 -5.02
CA GLN A 60 9.00 -21.58 -4.67
C GLN A 60 9.05 -20.99 -3.26
N VAL A 61 7.98 -20.31 -2.82
CA VAL A 61 7.82 -19.84 -1.43
C VAL A 61 7.57 -21.01 -0.48
N ARG A 62 6.85 -22.05 -0.96
CA ARG A 62 6.51 -23.24 -0.16
C ARG A 62 7.67 -24.20 0.10
N LYS A 63 8.77 -24.13 -0.66
CA LYS A 63 9.97 -24.96 -0.42
C LYS A 63 10.87 -24.44 0.70
N VAL A 64 10.74 -23.16 1.08
CA VAL A 64 11.66 -22.44 1.97
C VAL A 64 11.14 -22.33 3.42
N VAL A 65 9.85 -22.61 3.67
CA VAL A 65 9.25 -22.45 5.01
C VAL A 65 8.61 -23.75 5.51
N SER A 66 9.30 -24.43 6.42
CA SER A 66 8.74 -25.55 7.17
C SER A 66 7.93 -25.07 8.40
N ASN A 67 6.61 -25.03 8.22
CA ASN A 67 5.54 -25.51 9.12
C ASN A 67 5.12 -24.77 10.42
N LYS A 68 5.87 -23.84 11.02
CA LYS A 68 5.39 -23.14 12.23
C LYS A 68 4.83 -21.74 11.98
N GLU A 69 5.62 -20.87 11.35
CA GLU A 69 5.26 -19.47 11.08
C GLU A 69 4.22 -19.34 9.94
N GLU A 70 4.22 -20.27 8.98
CA GLU A 70 3.21 -20.29 7.92
C GLU A 70 1.79 -20.49 8.46
N ASN A 71 1.61 -21.36 9.46
CA ASN A 71 0.33 -21.54 10.14
C ASN A 71 -0.04 -20.34 11.02
N GLN A 72 0.94 -19.58 11.51
CA GLN A 72 0.72 -18.40 12.37
C GLN A 72 0.39 -17.13 11.55
N SER A 73 0.88 -17.04 10.31
CA SER A 73 0.56 -15.94 9.39
C SER A 73 -0.91 -15.91 8.93
N PHE A 74 -1.66 -17.00 9.11
CA PHE A 74 -3.10 -17.02 8.83
C PHE A 74 -3.96 -16.83 10.11
N GLY A 75 -3.34 -16.35 11.20
CA GLY A 75 -3.97 -16.15 12.51
C GLY A 75 -3.52 -14.87 13.22
N GLU A 76 -2.79 -15.00 14.34
CA GLU A 76 -2.50 -13.92 15.30
C GLU A 76 -1.27 -13.05 14.96
N ASP A 77 -0.34 -13.51 14.12
CA ASP A 77 0.91 -12.78 13.83
C ASP A 77 0.79 -11.93 12.55
N LYS A 78 0.40 -10.66 12.72
CA LYS A 78 0.30 -9.68 11.63
C LYS A 78 1.65 -9.42 10.94
N HIS A 79 2.78 -9.55 11.65
CA HIS A 79 4.11 -9.25 11.11
C HIS A 79 4.56 -10.28 10.08
N ALA A 80 4.26 -11.57 10.31
CA ALA A 80 4.49 -12.62 9.33
C ALA A 80 3.65 -12.42 8.05
N THR A 81 2.43 -11.92 8.19
CA THR A 81 1.55 -11.61 7.04
C THR A 81 2.11 -10.49 6.17
N TRP A 82 2.49 -9.37 6.77
CA TRP A 82 3.11 -8.26 6.04
C TRP A 82 4.44 -8.69 5.38
N ALA A 83 5.25 -9.50 6.06
CA ALA A 83 6.47 -10.04 5.48
C ALA A 83 6.19 -10.88 4.20
N LYS A 84 5.13 -11.70 4.21
CA LYS A 84 4.70 -12.45 3.04
C LYS A 84 4.20 -11.56 1.91
N GLN A 85 3.42 -10.53 2.23
CA GLN A 85 2.93 -9.59 1.24
C GLN A 85 4.06 -8.81 0.57
N LEU A 86 5.08 -8.40 1.33
CA LEU A 86 6.29 -7.78 0.78
C LEU A 86 7.02 -8.75 -0.14
N LYS A 87 7.21 -10.02 0.27
CA LYS A 87 7.87 -11.00 -0.60
C LYS A 87 7.13 -11.23 -1.90
N MET A 88 5.81 -11.37 -1.86
CA MET A 88 5.00 -11.52 -3.07
C MET A 88 5.08 -10.30 -3.98
N ALA A 89 5.21 -9.11 -3.41
CA ALA A 89 5.36 -7.89 -4.18
C ALA A 89 6.73 -7.81 -4.86
N PHE A 90 7.80 -8.28 -4.20
CA PHE A 90 9.12 -8.46 -4.85
C PHE A 90 9.08 -9.53 -5.95
N ASP A 91 8.44 -10.66 -5.68
CA ASP A 91 8.36 -11.77 -6.64
C ASP A 91 7.36 -11.51 -7.78
N ASN A 92 6.51 -10.48 -7.64
CA ASN A 92 5.45 -10.05 -8.58
C ASN A 92 4.64 -11.22 -9.16
N ASP A 93 4.23 -12.18 -8.32
CA ASP A 93 3.52 -13.41 -8.72
C ASP A 93 4.22 -14.19 -9.87
N GLY A 94 5.54 -14.04 -10.05
CA GLY A 94 6.35 -14.66 -11.10
C GLY A 94 6.41 -13.88 -12.42
N TRP A 95 5.85 -12.67 -12.48
CA TRP A 95 6.00 -11.74 -13.59
C TRP A 95 7.30 -10.95 -13.46
N TRP A 96 7.78 -10.38 -14.57
CA TRP A 96 8.96 -9.54 -14.56
C TRP A 96 8.68 -8.21 -13.86
N GLY A 97 9.65 -7.72 -13.09
CA GLY A 97 9.54 -6.47 -12.32
C GLY A 97 8.96 -6.66 -10.92
N THR A 98 8.77 -5.54 -10.23
CA THR A 98 8.32 -5.45 -8.83
C THR A 98 6.90 -4.89 -8.79
N ASP A 99 6.09 -5.24 -7.78
CA ASP A 99 4.80 -4.59 -7.50
C ASP A 99 5.00 -3.50 -6.44
N GLU A 100 5.45 -2.31 -6.89
CA GLU A 100 5.76 -1.18 -6.01
C GLU A 100 4.52 -0.67 -5.26
N ALA A 101 3.35 -0.75 -5.90
CA ALA A 101 2.06 -0.38 -5.32
C ALA A 101 1.70 -1.26 -4.11
N SER A 102 1.91 -2.58 -4.22
CA SER A 102 1.73 -3.50 -3.09
C SER A 102 2.72 -3.26 -1.97
N ILE A 103 4.00 -2.97 -2.27
CA ILE A 103 5.00 -2.61 -1.25
C ILE A 103 4.56 -1.35 -0.50
N ARG A 104 4.18 -0.29 -1.23
CA ARG A 104 3.67 0.97 -0.67
C ARG A 104 2.49 0.72 0.24
N ARG A 105 1.50 -0.05 -0.22
CA ARG A 105 0.31 -0.37 0.58
C ARG A 105 0.70 -1.04 1.90
N VAL A 106 1.52 -2.10 1.86
CA VAL A 106 1.94 -2.82 3.07
C VAL A 106 2.66 -1.88 4.03
N ILE A 107 3.63 -1.10 3.54
CA ILE A 107 4.38 -0.17 4.38
C ILE A 107 3.46 0.89 4.99
N ARG A 108 2.45 1.39 4.26
CA ARG A 108 1.44 2.32 4.80
C ARG A 108 0.61 1.70 5.91
N GLU A 109 0.21 0.44 5.79
CA GLU A 109 -0.58 -0.30 6.78
C GLU A 109 0.17 -0.59 8.09
N LEU A 110 1.51 -0.58 8.09
CA LEU A 110 2.29 -0.80 9.31
C LEU A 110 1.98 0.30 10.36
N PRO A 111 1.60 -0.05 11.59
CA PRO A 111 1.25 0.96 12.59
C PRO A 111 2.45 1.79 13.06
N SER A 112 3.63 1.17 13.15
CA SER A 112 4.81 1.80 13.77
C SER A 112 6.14 1.32 13.21
N LYS A 113 7.22 2.00 13.59
CA LYS A 113 8.59 1.57 13.29
C LYS A 113 8.94 0.26 14.01
N GLU A 114 8.43 0.05 15.23
CA GLU A 114 8.56 -1.23 15.94
C GLU A 114 7.90 -2.38 15.15
N ASP A 115 6.71 -2.16 14.56
CA ASP A 115 6.05 -3.17 13.73
C ASP A 115 6.87 -3.47 12.47
N PHE A 116 7.47 -2.47 11.83
CA PHE A 116 8.38 -2.70 10.72
C PHE A 116 9.60 -3.55 11.12
N GLN A 117 10.19 -3.29 12.30
CA GLN A 117 11.27 -4.13 12.83
C GLN A 117 10.83 -5.58 13.04
N LYS A 118 9.62 -5.80 13.58
CA LYS A 118 9.05 -7.14 13.73
C LYS A 118 8.82 -7.80 12.37
N VAL A 119 8.35 -7.07 11.36
CA VAL A 119 8.23 -7.56 9.99
C VAL A 119 9.60 -7.97 9.42
N GLN A 120 10.66 -7.20 9.63
CA GLN A 120 12.02 -7.58 9.21
C GLN A 120 12.48 -8.90 9.87
N VAL A 121 12.12 -9.12 11.14
CA VAL A 121 12.42 -10.37 11.86
C VAL A 121 11.64 -11.52 11.25
N SER A 122 10.33 -11.37 11.02
CA SER A 122 9.50 -12.40 10.42
C SER A 122 9.93 -12.72 8.98
N TYR A 123 10.25 -11.70 8.18
CA TYR A 123 10.79 -11.85 6.82
C TYR A 123 12.07 -12.70 6.81
N ARG A 124 13.03 -12.38 7.68
CA ARG A 124 14.29 -13.15 7.81
C ARG A 124 14.05 -14.62 8.18
N ARG A 125 13.07 -14.89 9.04
CA ARG A 125 12.70 -16.27 9.45
C ARG A 125 12.02 -17.03 8.31
N LEU A 126 11.16 -16.35 7.56
CA LEU A 126 10.41 -16.94 6.44
C LEU A 126 11.28 -17.16 5.20
N TYR A 127 12.36 -16.40 5.02
CA TYR A 127 13.13 -16.42 3.77
C TYR A 127 14.62 -16.69 4.00
N GLU A 128 14.94 -17.73 4.80
CA GLU A 128 16.30 -18.27 4.97
C GLU A 128 17.38 -17.23 5.30
N GLY A 129 17.06 -16.23 6.12
CA GLY A 129 18.03 -15.21 6.51
C GLY A 129 18.10 -14.00 5.57
N GLN A 130 17.26 -13.93 4.53
CA GLN A 130 17.18 -12.76 3.65
C GLN A 130 16.91 -11.46 4.43
N ASN A 131 17.39 -10.35 3.87
CA ASN A 131 17.31 -9.04 4.48
C ASN A 131 16.31 -8.18 3.73
N LEU A 132 15.17 -7.92 4.36
CA LEU A 132 14.09 -7.11 3.78
C LEU A 132 14.57 -5.74 3.26
N ILE A 133 15.52 -5.08 3.93
CA ILE A 133 16.04 -3.79 3.45
C ILE A 133 16.84 -3.97 2.18
N LYS A 134 17.66 -5.03 2.10
CA LYS A 134 18.42 -5.35 0.90
C LYS A 134 17.48 -5.62 -0.28
N ASP A 135 16.43 -6.41 -0.04
CA ASP A 135 15.46 -6.71 -1.10
C ASP A 135 14.69 -5.45 -1.52
N LEU A 136 14.27 -4.59 -0.57
CA LEU A 136 13.72 -3.27 -0.91
C LEU A 136 14.67 -2.41 -1.75
N THR A 137 15.97 -2.40 -1.45
CA THR A 137 16.94 -1.59 -2.21
C THR A 137 17.30 -2.18 -3.57
N ASP A 138 17.21 -3.49 -3.72
CA ASP A 138 17.53 -4.17 -4.98
C ASP A 138 16.34 -4.12 -5.95
N GLU A 139 15.12 -4.23 -5.43
CA GLU A 139 13.89 -4.34 -6.22
C GLU A 139 13.27 -2.98 -6.58
N LEU A 140 13.60 -1.90 -5.85
CA LEU A 140 13.06 -0.56 -6.07
C LEU A 140 14.09 0.39 -6.66
N LYS A 141 13.63 1.36 -7.46
CA LYS A 141 14.43 2.53 -7.82
C LYS A 141 14.71 3.37 -6.58
N ALA A 142 15.75 4.21 -6.64
CA ALA A 142 16.12 5.08 -5.52
C ALA A 142 14.98 6.01 -5.07
N THR A 143 14.18 6.54 -6.00
CA THR A 143 13.03 7.39 -5.70
C THR A 143 11.91 6.61 -5.00
N GLU A 144 11.57 5.43 -5.49
CA GLU A 144 10.58 4.53 -4.89
C GLU A 144 11.02 4.09 -3.48
N PHE A 145 12.29 3.70 -3.31
CA PHE A 145 12.85 3.38 -2.00
C PHE A 145 12.79 4.58 -1.04
N ASN A 146 13.14 5.77 -1.52
CA ASN A 146 13.07 6.99 -0.71
C ASN A 146 11.62 7.36 -0.33
N GLU A 147 10.64 7.06 -1.19
CA GLU A 147 9.22 7.17 -0.85
C GLU A 147 8.87 6.23 0.30
N MET A 148 9.25 4.95 0.21
CA MET A 148 9.00 3.97 1.27
C MET A 148 9.65 4.38 2.59
N LEU A 149 10.88 4.91 2.54
CA LEU A 149 11.58 5.44 3.71
C LEU A 149 10.85 6.65 4.31
N ALA A 150 10.32 7.56 3.49
CA ALA A 150 9.55 8.70 3.97
C ALA A 150 8.27 8.26 4.70
N ILE A 151 7.58 7.24 4.19
CA ILE A 151 6.41 6.65 4.85
C ILE A 151 6.81 6.01 6.20
N LEU A 152 7.92 5.28 6.25
CA LEU A 152 8.39 4.65 7.49
C LEU A 152 8.86 5.68 8.53
N GLN A 153 9.49 6.77 8.09
CA GLN A 153 10.02 7.80 8.99
C GLN A 153 8.92 8.61 9.66
N SER A 154 7.79 8.84 8.99
CA SER A 154 6.66 9.57 9.57
C SER A 154 5.92 8.77 10.64
N LYS A 155 6.05 7.43 10.64
CA LYS A 155 5.37 6.55 11.63
C LYS A 155 5.84 6.80 13.06
N PRO A 156 4.97 6.61 14.07
CA PRO A 156 5.40 6.63 15.46
C PRO A 156 6.39 5.50 15.73
N GLU A 157 7.20 5.66 16.79
CA GLU A 157 8.13 4.60 17.23
C GLU A 157 7.38 3.32 17.61
N LYS A 158 6.21 3.45 18.24
CA LYS A 158 5.36 2.33 18.68
C LYS A 158 3.90 2.57 18.34
N ASP A 159 3.15 1.48 18.15
CA ASP A 159 1.71 1.54 17.99
C ASP A 159 1.07 2.10 19.27
N ASN A 160 0.32 3.19 19.12
CA ASN A 160 -0.41 3.84 20.20
C ASN A 160 -1.94 3.71 20.03
N GLY A 161 -2.40 2.84 19.11
CA GLY A 161 -3.80 2.61 18.80
C GLY A 161 -4.48 3.76 18.02
N SER A 162 -3.71 4.77 17.58
CA SER A 162 -4.25 5.87 16.79
C SER A 162 -4.31 5.47 15.32
N ALA A 163 -5.52 5.30 14.80
CA ALA A 163 -5.75 5.10 13.36
C ALA A 163 -5.75 6.41 12.56
N ALA A 164 -5.49 7.55 13.21
CA ALA A 164 -5.48 8.86 12.55
C ALA A 164 -4.28 8.97 11.58
N PRO A 165 -4.47 9.47 10.35
CA PRO A 165 -3.36 9.80 9.46
C PRO A 165 -2.37 10.73 10.16
N ILE A 166 -1.08 10.44 10.04
CA ILE A 166 -0.03 11.26 10.63
C ILE A 166 0.07 12.55 9.81
N TYR A 167 -0.16 13.68 10.47
CA TYR A 167 -0.02 14.99 9.83
C TYR A 167 1.47 15.35 9.70
N ASP A 168 2.06 15.08 8.54
CA ASP A 168 3.46 15.36 8.25
C ASP A 168 3.64 15.92 6.82
N PRO A 169 3.50 17.26 6.66
CA PRO A 169 3.70 17.93 5.38
C PRO A 169 5.05 17.70 4.72
N TYR A 170 6.12 17.54 5.50
CA TYR A 170 7.46 17.27 4.96
C TYR A 170 7.59 15.85 4.42
N ALA A 171 6.96 14.86 5.08
CA ALA A 171 6.91 13.51 4.55
C ALA A 171 6.06 13.42 3.27
N TRP A 172 4.90 14.08 3.23
CA TRP A 172 4.08 14.15 2.01
C TRP A 172 4.82 14.83 0.85
N ALA A 173 5.52 15.94 1.13
CA ALA A 173 6.33 16.63 0.12
C ALA A 173 7.42 15.73 -0.46
N LYS A 174 8.15 14.98 0.38
CA LYS A 174 9.17 14.02 -0.08
C LYS A 174 8.60 12.93 -0.98
N ARG A 175 7.42 12.40 -0.62
CA ARG A 175 6.76 11.35 -1.39
C ARG A 175 6.28 11.86 -2.74
N LEU A 176 5.68 13.05 -2.79
CA LEU A 176 5.29 13.70 -4.05
C LEU A 176 6.50 13.96 -4.94
N TYR A 177 7.59 14.49 -4.37
CA TYR A 177 8.83 14.72 -5.15
C TYR A 177 9.38 13.42 -5.73
N ASN A 178 9.47 12.36 -4.92
CA ASN A 178 9.97 11.07 -5.38
C ASN A 178 9.08 10.45 -6.47
N ALA A 179 7.76 10.64 -6.38
CA ALA A 179 6.81 10.15 -7.37
C ALA A 179 6.92 10.86 -8.73
N MET A 180 7.26 12.15 -8.73
CA MET A 180 7.44 12.96 -9.95
C MET A 180 8.88 12.94 -10.49
N SER A 181 9.86 12.57 -9.66
CA SER A 181 11.29 12.58 -10.05
C SER A 181 11.78 11.24 -10.61
N ILE A 182 10.93 10.45 -11.25
CA ILE A 182 11.31 9.15 -11.82
C ILE A 182 11.92 9.36 -13.21
N TYR A 183 13.07 8.73 -13.46
CA TYR A 183 13.72 8.75 -14.76
C TYR A 183 14.04 7.34 -15.24
N TYR A 184 13.50 6.97 -16.40
CA TYR A 184 13.86 5.76 -17.12
C TYR A 184 15.08 6.01 -18.01
N ALA A 185 16.01 5.06 -18.01
CA ALA A 185 17.31 5.17 -18.70
C ALA A 185 18.10 6.46 -18.39
N GLY A 186 17.78 7.16 -17.29
CA GLY A 186 18.42 8.40 -16.85
C GLY A 186 18.00 9.67 -17.58
N PHE A 187 17.07 9.61 -18.55
CA PHE A 187 16.67 10.80 -19.32
C PHE A 187 15.20 10.80 -19.77
N ILE A 188 14.49 9.68 -19.66
CA ILE A 188 13.06 9.61 -19.98
C ILE A 188 12.29 9.91 -18.69
N PRO A 189 11.61 11.05 -18.57
CA PRO A 189 10.82 11.35 -17.38
C PRO A 189 9.68 10.34 -17.23
N GLY A 190 9.30 10.07 -15.99
CA GLY A 190 8.14 9.27 -15.64
C GLY A 190 7.55 9.73 -14.32
N THR A 191 6.32 9.31 -14.07
CA THR A 191 5.53 9.76 -12.92
C THR A 191 4.82 8.56 -12.31
N ASP A 192 4.90 8.41 -10.98
CA ASP A 192 4.14 7.42 -10.23
C ASP A 192 2.82 8.05 -9.73
N GLU A 193 1.81 8.00 -10.59
CA GLU A 193 0.49 8.54 -10.31
C GLU A 193 -0.19 7.84 -9.11
N GLU A 194 0.10 6.56 -8.88
CA GLU A 194 -0.44 5.82 -7.75
C GLU A 194 0.16 6.28 -6.42
N ALA A 195 1.45 6.63 -6.40
CA ALA A 195 2.10 7.25 -5.24
C ALA A 195 1.50 8.62 -4.94
N ILE A 196 1.28 9.44 -5.97
CA ILE A 196 0.65 10.75 -5.84
C ILE A 196 -0.76 10.61 -5.30
N GLN A 197 -1.56 9.71 -5.87
CA GLN A 197 -2.91 9.43 -5.41
C GLN A 197 -2.93 8.90 -3.96
N ALA A 198 -1.96 8.08 -3.58
CA ALA A 198 -1.80 7.62 -2.21
C ALA A 198 -1.53 8.79 -1.24
N VAL A 199 -0.65 9.74 -1.60
CA VAL A 199 -0.44 10.95 -0.79
C VAL A 199 -1.72 11.78 -0.72
N PHE A 200 -2.38 12.04 -1.85
CA PHE A 200 -3.63 12.79 -1.87
C PHE A 200 -4.72 12.12 -1.04
N SER A 201 -4.79 10.79 -0.98
CA SER A 201 -5.75 10.08 -0.12
C SER A 201 -5.51 10.31 1.38
N GLU A 202 -4.27 10.61 1.78
CA GLU A 202 -3.89 10.84 3.18
C GLU A 202 -4.06 12.29 3.62
N LEU A 203 -4.00 13.25 2.68
CA LEU A 203 -4.21 14.66 2.98
C LEU A 203 -5.62 14.88 3.53
N PRO A 204 -5.78 15.31 4.80
CA PRO A 204 -7.11 15.44 5.41
C PRO A 204 -7.91 16.65 4.90
N SER A 205 -7.24 17.69 4.38
CA SER A 205 -7.87 18.96 4.00
C SER A 205 -7.10 19.69 2.91
N GLN A 206 -7.69 20.77 2.39
CA GLN A 206 -7.00 21.72 1.52
C GLN A 206 -5.86 22.44 2.25
N ALA A 207 -6.00 22.73 3.55
CA ALA A 207 -4.92 23.30 4.35
C ALA A 207 -3.71 22.35 4.45
N ALA A 208 -3.95 21.04 4.58
CA ALA A 208 -2.87 20.05 4.56
C ALA A 208 -2.10 20.04 3.24
N PHE A 209 -2.80 20.25 2.11
CA PHE A 209 -2.14 20.42 0.81
C PHE A 209 -1.30 21.69 0.78
N ALA A 210 -1.83 22.83 1.27
CA ALA A 210 -1.09 24.09 1.32
C ALA A 210 0.18 24.00 2.18
N ASP A 211 0.10 23.37 3.36
CA ASP A 211 1.25 23.11 4.22
C ASP A 211 2.28 22.20 3.53
N THR A 212 1.80 21.21 2.77
CA THR A 212 2.65 20.31 1.98
C THR A 212 3.35 21.06 0.85
N ALA A 213 2.65 21.95 0.14
CA ALA A 213 3.22 22.79 -0.90
C ALA A 213 4.31 23.72 -0.33
N GLN A 214 4.08 24.29 0.85
CA GLN A 214 5.09 25.09 1.55
C GLN A 214 6.32 24.25 1.91
N ALA A 215 6.13 23.06 2.49
CA ALA A 215 7.22 22.15 2.83
C ALA A 215 8.00 21.71 1.58
N TYR A 216 7.31 21.46 0.48
CA TYR A 216 7.89 21.12 -0.81
C TYR A 216 8.78 22.23 -1.34
N GLN A 217 8.29 23.47 -1.35
CA GLN A 217 9.05 24.64 -1.78
C GLN A 217 10.31 24.86 -0.92
N ILE A 218 10.23 24.58 0.39
CA ILE A 218 11.38 24.65 1.30
C ILE A 218 12.42 23.57 0.96
N LEU A 219 11.98 22.34 0.67
CA LEU A 219 12.86 21.20 0.42
C LEU A 219 13.52 21.24 -0.97
N TYR A 220 12.78 21.68 -1.99
CA TYR A 220 13.16 21.47 -3.40
C TYR A 220 13.38 22.77 -4.16
N GLY A 221 13.01 23.92 -3.61
CA GLY A 221 13.22 25.21 -4.26
C GLY A 221 12.30 25.47 -5.45
N THR A 222 11.36 24.57 -5.76
CA THR A 222 10.32 24.70 -6.79
C THR A 222 8.92 24.57 -6.17
N SER A 223 7.91 25.04 -6.90
CA SER A 223 6.50 24.96 -6.48
C SER A 223 5.98 23.55 -6.69
N LEU A 224 5.30 22.99 -5.68
CA LEU A 224 4.62 21.71 -5.80
C LEU A 224 3.60 21.72 -6.94
N GLU A 225 2.86 22.81 -7.09
CA GLU A 225 1.87 22.99 -8.13
C GLU A 225 2.48 23.01 -9.53
N ALA A 226 3.64 23.66 -9.69
CA ALA A 226 4.33 23.70 -10.98
C ALA A 226 4.82 22.31 -11.41
N ASP A 227 5.35 21.54 -10.47
CA ASP A 227 5.80 20.16 -10.74
C ASP A 227 4.59 19.25 -11.01
N LEU A 228 3.52 19.36 -10.22
CA LEU A 228 2.27 18.60 -10.46
C LEU A 228 1.65 18.90 -11.82
N ASP A 229 1.66 20.15 -12.29
CA ASP A 229 1.20 20.51 -13.64
C ASP A 229 2.09 19.87 -14.71
N GLY A 230 3.41 19.98 -14.55
CA GLY A 230 4.36 19.39 -15.49
C GLY A 230 4.21 17.87 -15.64
N ASP A 231 3.96 17.17 -14.53
CA ASP A 231 3.89 15.72 -14.48
C ASP A 231 2.49 15.15 -14.77
N LEU A 232 1.40 15.85 -14.42
CA LEU A 232 0.04 15.28 -14.42
C LEU A 232 -0.94 15.91 -15.41
N ASP A 233 -0.58 16.99 -16.11
CA ASP A 233 -1.52 17.78 -16.93
C ASP A 233 -2.30 16.96 -17.97
N TRP A 234 -1.80 15.79 -18.37
CA TRP A 234 -2.39 14.91 -19.37
C TRP A 234 -3.02 13.63 -18.80
N SER A 235 -2.90 13.36 -17.50
CA SER A 235 -3.35 12.12 -16.88
C SER A 235 -4.27 12.29 -15.67
N MET A 236 -4.11 13.37 -14.89
CA MET A 236 -4.87 13.56 -13.65
C MET A 236 -5.15 15.04 -13.37
N ASP A 237 -6.43 15.40 -13.20
CA ASP A 237 -6.83 16.71 -12.67
C ASP A 237 -6.65 16.75 -11.15
N TRP A 238 -5.42 16.98 -10.71
CA TRP A 238 -5.06 17.02 -9.30
C TRP A 238 -5.79 18.14 -8.55
N ARG A 239 -6.11 19.27 -9.22
CA ARG A 239 -6.84 20.40 -8.62
C ARG A 239 -8.26 20.00 -8.26
N ALA A 240 -8.94 19.27 -9.14
CA ALA A 240 -10.25 18.72 -8.84
C ALA A 240 -10.21 17.83 -7.60
N ILE A 241 -9.20 16.95 -7.47
CA ILE A 241 -9.04 16.07 -6.30
C ILE A 241 -8.86 16.88 -5.01
N ILE A 242 -7.97 17.88 -5.01
CA ILE A 242 -7.73 18.71 -3.82
C ILE A 242 -8.96 19.56 -3.47
N SER A 243 -9.65 20.12 -4.46
CA SER A 243 -10.83 20.98 -4.25
C SER A 243 -12.01 20.26 -3.58
N GLN A 244 -12.09 18.93 -3.72
CA GLN A 244 -13.12 18.10 -3.08
C GLN A 244 -12.84 17.88 -1.58
N LYS A 245 -11.62 18.18 -1.11
CA LYS A 245 -11.26 18.03 0.29
C LYS A 245 -11.88 19.12 1.15
N PRO A 246 -12.11 18.85 2.45
CA PRO A 246 -12.56 19.85 3.40
C PRO A 246 -11.70 21.12 3.36
N ASN A 247 -12.38 22.27 3.43
CA ASN A 247 -11.77 23.59 3.53
C ASN A 247 -11.84 24.04 4.98
N ASN A 248 -10.91 23.55 5.80
CA ASN A 248 -10.84 23.76 7.24
C ASN A 248 -9.41 23.92 7.72
#